data_AF-A0AA45G7Y7-F1
#
_entry.id   AF-A0AA45G7Y7-F1
#
_cell.length_a   1.000
_cell.length_b   1.000
_cell.length_c   1.000
_cell.angle_alpha   90.00
_cell.angle_beta   90.00
_cell.angle_gamma   90.00
#
_symmetry.space_group_name_H-M   'P 1'
#
loop_
_entity.id
_entity.type
_entity.pdbx_description
1 polymer ?
#
loop_
_entity_poly.entity_id
_entity_poly.type
_entity_poly.pdbx_seq_one_letter_code
_entity_poly.pdbx_strand_id
1 'polypeptide(L)'
;MTDHDQGDTGSFRFEKESVAHFGKQMWRVSDDLGQIDAMSILSNGATACRGTDLERGLKKRAVEQHDIVTALSAGLDEFGKEVKQAVTAVMRTEDESANRITNAYKRL
;
A
#
# COMPACT_ATOMS: atom_id res chain seq x y z
N MET A 1 -20.52 -4.12 47.55
CA MET A 1 -19.25 -3.52 47.12
C MET A 1 -18.30 -4.69 46.91
N THR A 2 -18.35 -5.25 45.71
CA THR A 2 -17.50 -6.36 45.25
C THR A 2 -17.19 -6.02 43.81
N ASP A 3 -16.03 -5.41 43.63
CA ASP A 3 -15.41 -5.14 42.34
C ASP A 3 -15.23 -6.46 41.60
N HIS A 4 -15.97 -6.61 40.50
CA HIS A 4 -15.57 -7.49 39.41
C HIS A 4 -14.79 -6.64 38.42
N ASP A 5 -13.50 -6.50 38.71
CA ASP A 5 -12.50 -6.11 37.73
C ASP A 5 -12.38 -7.25 36.71
N GLN A 6 -13.26 -7.25 35.71
CA GLN A 6 -13.05 -7.99 34.48
C GLN A 6 -11.89 -7.31 33.78
N GLY A 7 -10.68 -7.79 34.05
CA GLY A 7 -9.53 -7.56 33.20
C GLY A 7 -9.85 -8.10 31.80
N ASP A 8 -10.45 -7.24 30.98
CA ASP A 8 -10.47 -7.39 29.53
C ASP A 8 -9.03 -7.23 29.07
N THR A 9 -8.24 -8.29 29.21
CA THR A 9 -7.04 -8.48 28.42
C THR A 9 -7.54 -8.72 27.00
N GLY A 10 -7.95 -7.63 26.35
CA GLY A 10 -8.39 -7.61 24.97
C GLY A 10 -7.36 -8.38 24.17
N SER A 11 -7.74 -9.56 23.70
CA SER A 11 -6.92 -10.38 22.85
C SER A 11 -6.69 -9.57 21.57
N PHE A 12 -5.54 -8.88 21.49
CA PHE A 12 -5.16 -8.13 20.30
C PHE A 12 -4.81 -9.16 19.23
N ARG A 13 -5.85 -9.69 18.57
CA ARG A 13 -5.70 -10.62 17.47
C ARG A 13 -5.36 -9.83 16.23
N PHE A 14 -4.10 -9.91 15.80
CA PHE A 14 -3.66 -9.30 14.57
C PHE A 14 -4.39 -9.95 13.37
N GLU A 15 -5.23 -9.17 12.68
CA GLU A 15 -5.99 -9.62 11.51
C GLU A 15 -5.12 -9.64 10.25
N LYS A 16 -4.22 -10.63 10.18
CA LYS A 16 -3.26 -10.81 9.07
C LYS A 16 -3.90 -10.74 7.68
N GLU A 17 -5.07 -11.36 7.53
CA GLU A 17 -5.80 -11.41 6.26
C GLU A 17 -6.30 -10.04 5.84
N SER A 18 -6.84 -9.26 6.79
CA SER A 18 -7.31 -7.89 6.58
C SER A 18 -6.16 -6.98 6.15
N VAL A 19 -5.02 -7.06 6.86
CA VAL A 19 -3.82 -6.27 6.55
C VAL A 19 -3.22 -6.67 5.19
N ALA A 20 -3.14 -7.96 4.88
CA ALA A 20 -2.67 -8.44 3.58
C ALA A 20 -3.61 -8.03 2.43
N HIS A 21 -4.93 -8.04 2.67
CA HIS A 21 -5.91 -7.57 1.70
C HIS A 21 -5.77 -6.07 1.44
N PHE A 22 -5.57 -5.26 2.48
CA PHE A 22 -5.29 -3.84 2.35
C PHE A 22 -4.03 -3.57 1.53
N GLY A 23 -2.92 -4.26 1.80
CA GLY A 23 -1.70 -4.15 0.98
C GLY A 23 -1.92 -4.45 -0.50
N LYS A 24 -2.75 -5.46 -0.83
CA LYS A 24 -3.14 -5.75 -2.23
C LYS A 24 -3.96 -4.63 -2.87
N GLN A 25 -4.81 -3.94 -2.11
CA GLN A 25 -5.55 -2.79 -2.63
C GLN A 25 -4.61 -1.64 -2.98
N MET A 26 -3.55 -1.42 -2.19
CA MET A 26 -2.57 -0.37 -2.47
C MET A 26 -1.83 -0.62 -3.79
N TRP A 27 -1.48 -1.88 -4.10
CA TRP A 27 -0.94 -2.23 -5.42
C TRP A 27 -1.94 -1.99 -6.56
N ARG A 28 -3.22 -2.30 -6.37
CA ARG A 28 -4.23 -1.97 -7.39
C ARG A 28 -4.33 -0.48 -7.64
N VAL A 29 -4.33 0.35 -6.59
CA VAL A 29 -4.35 1.80 -6.75
C VAL A 29 -3.07 2.29 -7.43
N SER A 30 -1.91 1.70 -7.10
CA SER A 30 -0.64 1.97 -7.79
C SER A 30 -0.73 1.68 -9.29
N ASP A 31 -1.27 0.52 -9.66
CA ASP A 31 -1.46 0.10 -11.05
C ASP A 31 -2.44 1.04 -11.79
N ASP A 32 -3.57 1.37 -11.16
CA ASP A 32 -4.58 2.27 -11.72
C ASP A 32 -3.99 3.67 -11.95
N LEU A 33 -3.19 4.18 -11.01
CA LEU A 33 -2.45 5.43 -11.20
C LEU A 33 -1.43 5.32 -12.34
N GLY A 34 -0.71 4.21 -12.44
CA GLY A 34 0.22 3.96 -13.55
C GLY A 34 -0.45 3.93 -14.92
N GLN A 35 -1.75 3.60 -14.98
CA GLN A 35 -2.56 3.67 -16.20
C GLN A 35 -3.06 5.07 -16.54
N ILE A 36 -2.93 6.06 -15.65
CA ILE A 36 -3.28 7.45 -15.96
C ILE A 36 -2.26 8.00 -16.96
N ASP A 37 -2.62 7.91 -18.23
CA ASP A 37 -1.86 8.46 -19.34
C ASP A 37 -2.14 9.97 -19.53
N ALA A 38 -1.93 10.75 -18.45
CA ALA A 38 -2.07 12.20 -18.47
C ALA A 38 -1.16 12.84 -19.51
N MET A 39 -0.01 12.22 -19.77
CA MET A 39 0.95 12.62 -20.79
C MET A 39 0.32 12.57 -22.19
N SER A 40 -0.31 11.45 -22.57
CA SER A 40 -0.96 11.30 -23.87
C SER A 40 -2.16 12.23 -24.03
N ILE A 41 -3.03 12.34 -23.02
CA ILE A 41 -4.22 13.20 -23.09
C ILE A 41 -3.82 14.67 -23.33
N LEU A 42 -2.88 15.19 -22.54
CA LEU A 42 -2.47 16.58 -22.63
C LEU A 42 -1.56 16.85 -23.83
N SER A 43 -0.72 15.90 -24.24
CA SER A 43 0.09 16.01 -25.46
C SER A 43 -0.76 16.02 -26.73
N ASN A 44 -1.83 15.19 -26.78
CA ASN A 44 -2.79 15.19 -27.88
C ASN A 44 -3.55 16.53 -27.96
N GLY A 45 -4.00 17.05 -26.82
CA GLY A 45 -4.59 18.40 -26.74
C GLY A 45 -3.62 19.51 -27.17
N ALA A 46 -2.35 19.41 -26.76
CA ALA A 46 -1.31 20.38 -27.15
C ALA A 46 -1.06 20.37 -28.66
N THR A 47 -1.11 19.19 -29.30
CA THR A 47 -0.94 19.04 -30.75
C THR A 47 -2.06 19.74 -31.53
N ALA A 48 -3.29 19.81 -30.97
CA ALA A 48 -4.40 20.55 -31.56
C ALA A 48 -4.25 22.08 -31.45
N CYS A 49 -3.36 22.58 -30.59
CA CYS A 49 -3.13 24.01 -30.34
C CYS A 49 -1.74 24.48 -30.83
N ARG A 50 -1.21 23.85 -31.88
CA ARG A 50 0.17 24.03 -32.35
C ARG A 50 0.56 25.50 -32.57
N GLY A 51 1.74 25.88 -32.10
CA GLY A 51 2.33 27.23 -32.25
C GLY A 51 1.82 28.27 -31.26
N THR A 52 0.95 27.89 -30.31
CA THR A 52 0.37 28.81 -29.34
C THR A 52 1.03 28.70 -27.95
N ASP A 53 0.83 29.71 -27.11
CA ASP A 53 1.17 29.65 -25.69
C ASP A 53 0.45 28.52 -24.95
N LEU A 54 -0.74 28.15 -25.42
CA LEU A 54 -1.52 27.05 -24.91
C LEU A 54 -0.83 25.70 -25.14
N GLU A 55 -0.20 25.47 -26.30
CA GLU A 55 0.60 24.26 -26.54
C GLU A 55 1.75 24.12 -25.52
N ARG A 56 2.48 25.22 -25.28
CA ARG A 56 3.61 25.22 -24.32
C ARG A 56 3.14 24.94 -22.89
N GLY A 57 2.03 25.57 -22.48
CA GLY A 57 1.42 25.36 -21.17
C GLY A 57 0.92 23.92 -20.99
N LEU A 58 0.24 23.36 -21.99
CA LEU A 58 -0.28 21.99 -21.96
C LEU A 58 0.85 20.95 -21.92
N LYS A 59 1.91 21.12 -22.71
CA LYS A 59 3.09 20.23 -22.66
C LYS A 59 3.77 20.25 -21.30
N LYS A 60 3.98 21.44 -20.72
CA LYS A 60 4.57 21.57 -19.40
C LYS A 60 3.70 20.90 -18.33
N ARG A 61 2.38 21.11 -18.38
CA ARG A 61 1.45 20.46 -17.44
C ARG A 61 1.36 18.95 -17.62
N ALA A 62 1.50 18.45 -18.85
CA ALA A 62 1.55 17.01 -19.12
C ALA A 62 2.71 16.35 -18.38
N VAL A 63 3.91 16.94 -18.47
CA VAL A 63 5.10 16.46 -17.75
C VAL A 63 4.90 16.54 -16.24
N GLU A 64 4.47 17.69 -15.71
CA GLU A 64 4.27 17.85 -14.26
C GLU A 64 3.24 16.87 -13.69
N GLN A 65 2.13 16.63 -14.39
CA GLN A 65 1.13 15.66 -13.96
C GLN A 65 1.65 14.23 -14.06
N HIS A 66 2.40 13.91 -15.11
CA HIS A 66 3.03 12.60 -15.26
C HIS A 66 4.03 12.32 -14.13
N ASP A 67 4.87 13.29 -13.76
CA ASP A 67 5.83 13.16 -12.66
C ASP A 67 5.12 12.94 -11.31
N ILE A 68 4.04 13.70 -11.05
CA ILE A 68 3.24 13.55 -9.82
C ILE A 68 2.59 12.17 -9.76
N VAL A 69 1.94 11.72 -10.83
CA VAL A 69 1.27 10.42 -10.90
C VAL A 69 2.29 9.28 -10.72
N THR A 70 3.45 9.39 -11.37
CA THR A 70 4.54 8.42 -11.25
C THR A 70 5.06 8.33 -9.81
N ALA A 71 5.27 9.48 -9.16
CA ALA A 71 5.72 9.52 -7.77
C ALA A 71 4.68 8.90 -6.81
N LEU A 72 3.39 9.17 -7.02
CA LEU A 72 2.31 8.59 -6.22
C LEU A 72 2.21 7.07 -6.42
N SER A 73 2.26 6.60 -7.66
CA SER A 73 2.26 5.17 -7.99
C SER A 73 3.42 4.46 -7.28
N ALA A 74 4.65 4.97 -7.42
CA ALA A 74 5.82 4.40 -6.74
C ALA A 74 5.68 4.36 -5.21
N GLY A 75 5.12 5.41 -4.59
CA GLY A 75 4.89 5.45 -3.14
C GLY A 75 3.88 4.41 -2.66
N LEU A 76 2.81 4.16 -3.42
CA LEU A 76 1.80 3.16 -3.08
C LEU A 76 2.33 1.72 -3.29
N ASP A 77 3.16 1.51 -4.31
CA ASP A 77 3.84 0.22 -4.51
C ASP A 77 4.77 -0.11 -3.33
N GLU A 78 5.58 0.87 -2.90
CA GLU A 78 6.49 0.68 -1.78
C GLU A 78 5.74 0.42 -0.46
N PHE A 79 4.69 1.18 -0.20
CA PHE A 79 3.84 0.94 0.96
C PHE A 79 3.19 -0.46 0.94
N GLY A 80 2.75 -0.94 -0.23
CA GLY A 80 2.26 -2.31 -0.39
C GLY A 80 3.32 -3.37 -0.03
N LYS A 81 4.60 -3.14 -0.38
CA LYS A 81 5.71 -4.01 0.01
C LYS A 81 5.94 -3.99 1.52
N GLU A 82 5.94 -2.82 2.15
CA GLU A 82 6.12 -2.68 3.60
C GLU A 82 5.03 -3.44 4.37
N VAL A 83 3.77 -3.30 3.96
CA VAL A 83 2.63 -4.02 4.54
C VAL A 83 2.83 -5.54 4.43
N LYS A 84 3.25 -6.04 3.27
CA LYS A 84 3.54 -7.48 3.07
C LYS A 84 4.69 -7.96 3.97
N GLN A 85 5.75 -7.17 4.11
CA GLN A 85 6.88 -7.50 4.98
C GLN A 85 6.45 -7.58 6.45
N ALA A 86 5.66 -6.60 6.92
CA ALA A 86 5.13 -6.58 8.28
C ALA A 86 4.29 -7.82 8.59
N VAL A 87 3.36 -8.19 7.70
CA VAL A 87 2.54 -9.41 7.87
C VAL A 87 3.41 -10.66 7.94
N THR A 88 4.43 -10.75 7.08
CA THR A 88 5.36 -11.89 7.05
C THR A 88 6.15 -12.00 8.35
N ALA A 89 6.61 -10.88 8.91
CA ALA A 89 7.34 -10.85 10.17
C ALA A 89 6.46 -11.31 11.36
N VAL A 90 5.20 -10.90 11.40
CA VAL A 90 4.24 -11.35 12.42
C VAL A 90 3.98 -12.85 12.29
N MET A 91 3.73 -13.35 11.08
CA MET A 91 3.53 -14.78 10.83
C MET A 91 4.72 -15.61 11.32
N ARG A 92 5.93 -15.19 10.97
CA ARG A 92 7.16 -15.87 11.42
C ARG A 92 7.27 -15.91 12.95
N THR A 93 6.95 -14.82 13.63
CA THR A 93 7.02 -14.73 15.10
C THR A 93 6.01 -15.67 15.77
N GLU A 94 4.80 -15.78 15.19
CA GLU A 94 3.78 -16.70 15.66
C GLU A 94 4.19 -18.17 15.46
N ASP A 95 4.75 -18.52 14.29
CA ASP A 95 5.25 -19.87 14.00
C ASP A 95 6.40 -20.27 14.94
N GLU A 96 7.34 -19.36 15.20
CA GLU A 96 8.43 -19.56 16.16
C GLU A 96 7.88 -19.77 17.58
N SER A 97 6.84 -19.03 17.96
CA SER A 97 6.18 -19.17 19.27
C SER A 97 5.46 -20.52 19.41
N ALA A 98 4.71 -20.93 18.39
CA ALA A 98 4.03 -22.24 18.37
C ALA A 98 5.02 -23.40 18.43
N ASN A 99 6.16 -23.29 17.74
CA ASN A 99 7.23 -24.27 17.78
C ASN A 99 7.89 -24.36 19.17
N ARG A 100 8.13 -23.22 19.85
CA ARG A 100 8.64 -23.21 21.23
C ARG A 100 7.69 -23.93 22.20
N ILE A 101 6.39 -23.66 22.11
CA ILE A 101 5.37 -24.29 22.96
C ILE A 101 5.32 -25.80 22.71
N THR A 102 5.30 -26.22 21.44
CA THR A 102 5.28 -27.64 21.05
C THR A 102 6.51 -28.38 21.56
N ASN A 103 7.70 -27.76 21.45
CA ASN A 103 8.94 -28.35 21.93
C ASN A 103 9.02 -28.42 23.47
N ALA A 104 8.44 -27.44 24.17
CA ALA A 104 8.32 -27.49 25.63
C ALA A 104 7.41 -28.64 26.07
N TYR A 105 6.28 -28.84 25.39
CA TYR A 105 5.34 -29.92 25.69
C TYR A 105 5.94 -31.32 25.43
N LYS A 106 6.76 -31.49 24.40
CA LYS A 106 7.44 -32.77 24.10
C LYS A 106 8.55 -33.16 25.08
N ARG A 107 8.97 -32.25 25.96
CA ARG A 107 10.03 -32.46 26.95
C ARG A 107 9.51 -32.75 28.36
N LEU A 108 8.19 -32.72 28.54
CA LEU A 108 7.47 -33.17 29.75
C LEU A 108 7.00 -34.61 29.56
#